data_AF-A0A2Z6S9J1-F1
#
_entry.id   AF-A0A2Z6S9J1-F1
#
_cell.length_a   1.000
_cell.length_b   1.000
_cell.length_c   1.000
_cell.angle_alpha   90.00
_cell.angle_beta   90.00
_cell.angle_gamma   90.00
#
_symmetry.space_group_name_H-M   'P 1'
#
loop_
_entity.id
_entity.type
_entity.pdbx_description
1 polymer ?
#
loop_
_entity_poly.entity_id
_entity_poly.type
_entity_poly.pdbx_seq_one_letter_code
_entity_poly.pdbx_strand_id
1 'polypeptide(L)'
;MEGDNTENIQQIYSWNLLPDILKPVLPCEYTYLIQKLDILLPYQTQENFKVENFELDAFVDVCNEKEASGWVVAFESHSKTTMLESKRKNRITKRLQSSRARDINCTASIHIRLERRKLIHTHPLEINIKFTHNHVINSAESLNFRRIKDEVKKKFIELFKDGHSPSSALIAHEDELHINATND
;
A
#
# COMPACT_ATOMS: atom_id res chain seq x y z
N MET A 1 12.30 47.35 -8.31
CA MET A 1 12.13 46.24 -9.25
C MET A 1 12.21 44.98 -8.43
N GLU A 2 11.05 44.38 -8.24
CA GLU A 2 10.84 43.14 -7.50
C GLU A 2 11.59 42.00 -8.18
N GLY A 3 12.23 41.18 -7.37
CA GLY A 3 12.83 39.91 -7.75
C GLY A 3 12.74 39.00 -6.53
N ASP A 4 11.51 38.67 -6.15
CA ASP A 4 11.21 37.65 -5.15
C ASP A 4 11.56 36.28 -5.75
N ASN A 5 12.85 35.92 -5.68
CA ASN A 5 13.30 34.56 -5.90
C ASN A 5 12.96 33.74 -4.66
N THR A 6 11.69 33.38 -4.51
CA THR A 6 11.31 32.23 -3.70
C THR A 6 11.80 30.98 -4.43
N GLU A 7 13.07 30.65 -4.24
CA GLU A 7 13.53 29.28 -4.42
C GLU A 7 12.68 28.42 -3.48
N ASN A 8 11.63 27.85 -4.03
CA ASN A 8 10.78 26.87 -3.36
C ASN A 8 11.64 25.61 -3.22
N ILE A 9 12.53 25.61 -2.21
CA ILE A 9 13.38 24.47 -1.87
C ILE A 9 12.42 23.39 -1.39
N GLN A 10 11.97 22.56 -2.32
CA GLN A 10 11.22 21.35 -2.02
C GLN A 10 12.14 20.47 -1.16
N GLN A 11 11.90 20.45 0.14
CA GLN A 11 12.73 19.72 1.09
C GLN A 11 12.61 18.22 0.83
N ILE A 12 13.77 17.55 0.73
CA ILE A 12 13.84 16.10 0.62
C ILE A 12 13.78 15.50 2.02
N TYR A 13 12.86 14.58 2.21
CA TYR A 13 12.67 13.83 3.46
C TYR A 13 13.21 12.42 3.29
N SER A 14 14.17 12.04 4.13
CA SER A 14 14.42 10.62 4.40
C SER A 14 13.27 10.07 5.25
N TRP A 15 13.04 8.76 5.21
CA TRP A 15 11.90 8.15 5.91
C TRP A 15 11.85 8.50 7.42
N ASN A 16 13.01 8.56 8.08
CA ASN A 16 13.10 8.89 9.51
C ASN A 16 12.64 10.32 9.84
N LEU A 17 12.68 11.22 8.85
CA LEU A 17 12.29 12.62 8.97
C LEU A 17 10.85 12.87 8.46
N LEU A 18 10.14 11.83 8.01
CA LEU A 18 8.74 11.97 7.63
C LEU A 18 7.85 12.32 8.83
N PRO A 19 6.74 13.05 8.61
CA PRO A 19 5.67 13.16 9.58
C PRO A 19 5.20 11.77 10.06
N ASP A 20 4.92 11.63 11.35
CA ASP A 20 4.60 10.33 11.97
C ASP A 20 3.38 9.66 11.36
N ILE A 21 2.41 10.44 10.87
CA ILE A 21 1.23 9.95 10.17
C ILE A 21 1.56 9.21 8.86
N LEU A 22 2.69 9.54 8.22
CA LEU A 22 3.11 8.95 6.95
C LEU A 22 3.98 7.71 7.11
N LYS A 23 4.75 7.60 8.21
CA LYS A 23 5.63 6.47 8.51
C LYS A 23 4.96 5.09 8.40
N PRO A 24 3.74 4.86 8.93
CA PRO A 24 3.10 3.54 8.80
C PRO A 24 2.65 3.22 7.37
N VAL A 25 2.57 4.22 6.48
CA VAL A 25 2.01 4.08 5.13
C VAL A 25 3.11 4.03 4.07
N LEU A 26 4.12 4.89 4.19
CA LEU A 26 5.20 5.03 3.22
C LEU A 26 6.36 4.05 3.50
N PRO A 27 6.86 3.34 2.48
CA PRO A 27 8.03 2.46 2.61
C PRO A 27 9.30 3.18 3.07
N CYS A 28 10.12 2.52 3.89
CA CYS A 28 11.33 3.11 4.49
C CYS A 28 12.60 3.13 3.64
N GLU A 29 12.60 2.40 2.52
CA GLU A 29 13.76 2.25 1.64
C GLU A 29 13.94 3.40 0.64
N TYR A 30 13.11 4.45 0.74
CA TYR A 30 12.99 5.51 -0.27
C TYR A 30 13.06 6.90 0.36
N THR A 31 13.37 7.89 -0.46
CA THR A 31 13.30 9.31 -0.11
C THR A 31 12.10 9.97 -0.78
N TYR A 32 11.54 10.96 -0.09
CA TYR A 32 10.29 11.59 -0.47
C TYR A 32 10.45 13.10 -0.54
N LEU A 33 9.92 13.69 -1.58
CA LEU A 33 9.77 15.12 -1.71
C LEU A 33 8.28 15.42 -1.61
N ILE A 34 7.85 15.94 -0.46
CA ILE A 34 6.45 16.21 -0.17
C ILE A 34 6.10 17.57 -0.76
N GLN A 35 5.11 17.60 -1.65
CA GLN A 35 4.56 18.85 -2.18
C GLN A 35 3.35 19.33 -1.38
N LYS A 36 2.49 18.39 -0.97
CA LYS A 36 1.26 18.69 -0.25
C LYS A 36 0.89 17.55 0.67
N LEU A 37 0.44 17.88 1.88
CA LEU A 37 -0.10 16.92 2.85
C LEU A 37 -1.33 17.56 3.52
N ASP A 38 -2.50 16.98 3.27
CA ASP A 38 -3.75 17.37 3.91
C ASP A 38 -4.17 16.28 4.90
N ILE A 39 -4.17 16.61 6.20
CA ILE A 39 -4.64 15.69 7.24
C ILE A 39 -6.16 15.83 7.35
N LEU A 40 -6.88 14.72 7.25
CA LEU A 40 -8.34 14.65 7.29
C LEU A 40 -8.83 14.05 8.61
N LEU A 41 -10.14 14.17 8.85
CA LEU A 41 -10.76 13.56 10.03
C LEU A 41 -10.53 12.05 10.03
N PRO A 42 -9.99 11.49 11.13
CA PRO A 42 -9.79 10.05 11.24
C PRO A 42 -11.13 9.34 11.29
N TYR A 43 -11.14 8.09 10.83
CA TYR A 43 -12.28 7.20 10.99
C TYR A 43 -12.11 6.40 12.28
N GLN A 44 -13.15 6.35 13.11
CA GLN A 44 -13.16 5.58 14.35
C GLN A 44 -14.30 4.56 14.33
N THR A 45 -13.98 3.30 14.61
CA THR A 45 -14.98 2.24 14.72
C THR A 45 -15.62 2.18 16.10
N GLN A 46 -16.71 1.42 16.22
CA GLN A 46 -17.33 1.10 17.51
C GLN A 46 -16.39 0.33 18.45
N GLU A 47 -15.42 -0.40 17.89
CA GLU A 47 -14.39 -1.13 18.64
C GLU A 47 -13.17 -0.25 18.97
N ASN A 48 -13.28 1.08 18.81
CA ASN A 48 -12.22 2.07 19.04
C ASN A 48 -10.95 1.90 18.18
N PHE A 49 -11.05 1.22 17.04
CA PHE A 49 -9.97 1.28 16.05
C PHE A 49 -9.97 2.64 15.37
N LYS A 50 -8.83 3.33 15.43
CA LYS A 50 -8.61 4.60 14.74
C LYS A 50 -7.86 4.36 13.44
N VAL A 51 -8.38 4.90 12.35
CA VAL A 51 -7.74 4.92 11.04
C VAL A 51 -7.51 6.37 10.64
N GLU A 52 -6.24 6.74 10.49
CA GLU A 52 -5.87 8.09 10.05
C GLU A 52 -6.24 8.28 8.57
N ASN A 53 -6.80 9.43 8.24
CA ASN A 53 -7.13 9.80 6.88
C ASN A 53 -6.29 11.00 6.43
N PHE A 54 -5.76 10.96 5.21
CA PHE A 54 -5.00 12.07 4.65
C PHE A 54 -4.96 12.02 3.11
N GLU A 55 -4.63 13.14 2.49
CA GLU A 55 -4.24 13.23 1.08
C GLU A 55 -2.78 13.71 0.99
N LEU A 56 -1.98 13.07 0.12
CA LEU A 56 -0.55 13.33 -0.04
C LEU A 56 -0.20 13.46 -1.52
N ASP A 57 0.47 14.56 -1.87
CA ASP A 57 1.16 14.74 -3.15
C ASP A 57 2.66 14.75 -2.89
N ALA A 58 3.38 13.79 -3.47
CA ALA A 58 4.82 13.67 -3.27
C ALA A 58 5.55 13.09 -4.48
N PHE A 59 6.87 13.22 -4.47
CA PHE A 59 7.78 12.60 -5.42
C PHE A 59 8.71 11.62 -4.72
N VAL A 60 9.03 10.51 -5.38
CA VAL A 60 9.87 9.42 -4.85
C VAL A 60 11.09 9.23 -5.74
N ASP A 61 12.21 8.84 -5.14
CA ASP A 61 13.51 8.52 -5.76
C ASP A 61 13.51 7.20 -6.55
N VAL A 62 12.49 7.00 -7.38
CA VAL A 62 12.29 5.79 -8.19
C VAL A 62 12.35 6.14 -9.67
N CYS A 63 13.31 5.55 -10.39
CA CYS A 63 13.68 6.03 -11.72
C CYS A 63 13.15 5.17 -12.88
N ASN A 64 12.69 3.95 -12.61
CA ASN A 64 12.23 3.01 -13.63
C ASN A 64 10.97 2.25 -13.22
N GLU A 65 10.32 1.61 -14.21
CA GLU A 65 9.05 0.90 -14.02
C GLU A 65 9.18 -0.31 -13.09
N LYS A 66 10.34 -0.98 -13.08
CA LYS A 66 10.59 -2.12 -12.20
C LYS A 66 10.65 -1.69 -10.73
N GLU A 67 11.40 -0.64 -10.44
CA GLU A 67 11.46 -0.01 -9.12
C GLU A 67 10.09 0.56 -8.71
N ALA A 68 9.35 1.16 -9.63
CA ALA A 68 7.99 1.66 -9.34
C ALA A 68 7.04 0.52 -8.96
N SER A 69 7.15 -0.63 -9.62
CA SER A 69 6.40 -1.83 -9.25
C SER A 69 6.82 -2.35 -7.87
N GLY A 70 8.13 -2.33 -7.57
CA GLY A 70 8.67 -2.67 -6.25
C GLY A 70 8.15 -1.73 -5.15
N TRP A 71 8.10 -0.43 -5.43
CA TRP A 71 7.56 0.57 -4.52
C TRP A 71 6.08 0.33 -4.23
N VAL A 72 5.26 -0.01 -5.23
CA VAL A 72 3.84 -0.35 -5.02
C VAL A 72 3.69 -1.55 -4.08
N VAL A 73 4.47 -2.61 -4.31
CA VAL A 73 4.45 -3.81 -3.45
C VAL A 73 4.88 -3.46 -2.02
N ALA A 74 5.92 -2.65 -1.87
CA ALA A 74 6.37 -2.18 -0.57
C ALA A 74 5.29 -1.34 0.13
N PHE A 75 4.64 -0.43 -0.61
CA PHE A 75 3.56 0.42 -0.12
C PHE A 75 2.36 -0.40 0.37
N GLU A 76 1.88 -1.38 -0.40
CA GLU A 76 0.79 -2.27 0.02
C GLU A 76 1.17 -3.08 1.28
N SER A 77 2.43 -3.51 1.36
CA SER A 77 2.95 -4.24 2.51
C SER A 77 2.99 -3.38 3.78
N HIS A 78 3.47 -2.13 3.67
CA HIS A 78 3.60 -1.18 4.78
C HIS A 78 2.24 -0.66 5.25
N SER A 79 1.50 -0.02 4.34
CA SER A 79 0.17 0.58 4.60
C SER A 79 -0.91 -0.42 4.99
N LYS A 80 -0.61 -1.70 4.84
CA LYS A 80 -1.52 -2.82 5.00
C LYS A 80 -2.73 -2.82 4.06
N THR A 81 -2.67 -2.08 2.96
CA THR A 81 -3.73 -2.01 1.95
C THR A 81 -3.49 -2.95 0.77
N THR A 82 -4.50 -3.13 -0.07
CA THR A 82 -4.37 -3.84 -1.35
C THR A 82 -5.00 -2.97 -2.41
N MET A 83 -4.20 -2.50 -3.35
CA MET A 83 -4.60 -1.57 -4.39
C MET A 83 -4.82 -2.34 -5.69
N LEU A 84 -6.08 -2.39 -6.14
CA LEU A 84 -6.39 -2.98 -7.44
C LEU A 84 -5.97 -2.00 -8.55
N GLU A 85 -5.09 -2.44 -9.44
CA GLU A 85 -4.77 -1.67 -10.64
C GLU A 85 -6.02 -1.45 -11.50
N SER A 86 -6.49 -0.22 -11.56
CA SER A 86 -7.48 0.22 -12.53
C SER A 86 -6.75 0.76 -13.77
N LYS A 87 -6.27 -0.14 -14.64
CA LYS A 87 -5.76 0.31 -15.95
C LYS A 87 -6.88 0.99 -16.74
N ARG A 88 -6.53 2.13 -17.36
CA ARG A 88 -7.39 3.04 -18.13
C ARG A 88 -8.47 2.33 -18.97
N LYS A 89 -9.72 2.82 -18.81
CA LYS A 89 -10.96 2.58 -19.58
C LYS A 89 -11.55 1.14 -19.55
N ASN A 90 -12.79 1.10 -19.06
CA ASN A 90 -13.84 0.13 -19.34
C ASN A 90 -13.64 -1.30 -18.82
N ARG A 91 -13.67 -1.48 -17.49
CA ARG A 91 -14.30 -2.67 -16.91
C ARG A 91 -15.49 -2.24 -16.06
N ILE A 92 -16.66 -2.19 -16.67
CA ILE A 92 -17.91 -2.30 -15.92
C ILE A 92 -18.02 -3.78 -15.52
N THR A 93 -17.30 -4.19 -14.48
CA THR A 93 -17.67 -5.41 -13.77
C THR A 93 -18.80 -5.04 -12.83
N LYS A 94 -20.05 -5.27 -13.26
CA LYS A 94 -21.19 -5.34 -12.34
C LYS A 94 -20.97 -6.55 -11.42
N ARG A 95 -20.18 -6.37 -10.36
CA ARG A 95 -20.18 -7.31 -9.23
C ARG A 95 -21.39 -6.97 -8.38
N LEU A 96 -22.19 -7.98 -8.06
CA LEU A 96 -23.19 -7.89 -7.00
C LEU A 96 -22.45 -7.42 -5.74
N GLN A 97 -22.92 -6.36 -5.08
CA GLN A 97 -22.34 -5.89 -3.82
C GLN A 97 -22.32 -7.07 -2.85
N SER A 98 -21.12 -7.56 -2.51
CA SER A 98 -21.02 -8.57 -1.46
C SER A 98 -21.14 -7.86 -0.11
N SER A 99 -21.79 -8.51 0.85
CA SER A 99 -21.88 -8.03 2.23
C SER A 99 -20.55 -8.12 3.00
N ARG A 100 -19.47 -8.58 2.34
CA ARG A 100 -18.14 -8.69 2.95
C ARG A 100 -17.49 -7.31 3.01
N ALA A 101 -16.58 -7.08 3.97
CA ALA A 101 -15.85 -5.82 4.15
C ALA A 101 -15.05 -5.32 2.91
N ARG A 102 -15.07 -6.07 1.80
CA ARG A 102 -14.45 -5.71 0.51
C ARG A 102 -15.23 -4.64 -0.26
N ASP A 103 -16.55 -4.56 -0.14
CA ASP A 103 -17.41 -3.75 -1.04
C ASP A 103 -18.11 -2.59 -0.31
N ILE A 104 -17.45 -2.03 0.70
CA ILE A 104 -17.89 -0.91 1.55
C ILE A 104 -17.73 0.48 0.91
N ASN A 105 -17.52 0.52 -0.41
CA ASN A 105 -17.35 1.75 -1.19
C ASN A 105 -16.25 2.68 -0.60
N CYS A 106 -15.11 2.10 -0.23
CA CYS A 106 -13.95 2.85 0.23
C CYS A 106 -13.45 3.80 -0.88
N THR A 107 -13.14 5.05 -0.50
CA THR A 107 -12.72 6.11 -1.44
C THR A 107 -11.21 6.23 -1.58
N ALA A 108 -10.44 5.37 -0.89
CA ALA A 108 -9.00 5.39 -0.96
C ALA A 108 -8.51 5.07 -2.37
N SER A 109 -7.56 5.86 -2.87
CA SER A 109 -7.01 5.72 -4.22
C SER A 109 -5.57 6.17 -4.27
N ILE A 110 -4.79 5.59 -5.18
CA ILE A 110 -3.43 6.01 -5.46
C ILE A 110 -3.25 6.23 -6.96
N HIS A 111 -2.67 7.38 -7.30
CA HIS A 111 -2.28 7.73 -8.65
C HIS A 111 -0.76 7.80 -8.71
N ILE A 112 -0.18 6.96 -9.56
CA ILE A 112 1.28 6.85 -9.71
C ILE A 112 1.62 7.19 -11.15
N ARG A 113 2.61 8.06 -11.32
CA ARG A 113 3.08 8.47 -12.64
C ARG A 113 4.59 8.67 -12.64
N LEU A 114 5.26 7.97 -13.55
CA LEU A 114 6.69 8.16 -13.76
C LEU A 114 6.90 9.33 -14.75
N GLU A 115 7.29 10.51 -14.25
CA GLU A 115 7.55 11.70 -15.06
C GLU A 115 9.04 11.89 -15.33
N ARG A 116 9.53 11.40 -16.48
CA ARG A 116 10.94 11.55 -16.88
C ARG A 116 11.36 12.96 -17.30
N ARG A 117 10.44 13.91 -17.45
CA ARG A 117 10.68 15.16 -18.21
C ARG A 117 10.47 16.47 -17.45
N LYS A 118 9.89 16.48 -16.24
CA LYS A 118 9.42 17.73 -15.61
C LYS A 118 9.89 18.01 -14.17
N LEU A 119 10.56 17.08 -13.48
CA LEU A 119 10.97 17.29 -12.08
C LEU A 119 12.44 17.01 -11.83
N ILE A 120 12.91 17.53 -10.68
CA ILE A 120 14.25 17.39 -10.12
C ILE A 120 14.74 15.97 -10.38
N HIS A 121 15.87 15.84 -11.09
CA HIS A 121 16.37 14.57 -11.61
C HIS A 121 16.48 13.44 -10.59
N THR A 122 16.44 13.74 -9.29
CA THR A 122 16.55 12.79 -8.19
C THR A 122 15.25 12.06 -7.83
N HIS A 123 14.06 12.66 -8.04
CA HIS A 123 12.77 12.06 -7.62
C HIS A 123 11.72 12.08 -8.76
N PRO A 124 11.86 11.22 -9.79
CA PRO A 124 11.03 11.30 -10.98
C PRO A 124 9.67 10.57 -10.88
N LEU A 125 9.37 9.87 -9.78
CA LEU A 125 8.09 9.20 -9.58
C LEU A 125 7.11 10.11 -8.83
N GLU A 126 6.05 10.56 -9.49
CA GLU A 126 4.92 11.28 -8.90
C GLU A 126 3.95 10.29 -8.24
N ILE A 127 3.61 10.56 -6.98
CA ILE A 127 2.60 9.83 -6.22
C ILE A 127 1.55 10.83 -5.67
N ASN A 128 0.29 10.55 -5.97
CA ASN A 128 -0.86 11.19 -5.34
C ASN A 128 -1.62 10.10 -4.59
N ILE A 129 -1.64 10.19 -3.26
CA ILE A 129 -2.26 9.22 -2.37
C ILE A 129 -3.45 9.88 -1.72
N LYS A 130 -4.63 9.31 -1.95
CA LYS A 130 -5.84 9.59 -1.19
C LYS A 130 -6.05 8.44 -0.22
N PHE A 131 -5.58 8.61 1.01
CA PHE A 131 -5.68 7.61 2.07
C PHE A 131 -6.93 7.86 2.90
N THR A 132 -8.11 7.71 2.29
CA THR A 132 -9.41 7.96 2.95
C THR A 132 -10.20 6.67 3.13
N HIS A 133 -10.01 6.03 4.28
CA HIS A 133 -10.66 4.79 4.64
C HIS A 133 -11.86 5.04 5.56
N ASN A 134 -12.96 4.33 5.27
CA ASN A 134 -14.18 4.28 6.08
C ASN A 134 -14.34 2.92 6.79
N HIS A 135 -13.22 2.21 7.00
CA HIS A 135 -13.16 0.88 7.58
C HIS A 135 -11.79 0.56 8.14
N VAL A 136 -11.71 -0.52 8.93
CA VAL A 136 -10.44 -1.05 9.43
C VAL A 136 -9.64 -1.67 8.29
N ILE A 137 -8.40 -1.23 8.12
CA ILE A 137 -7.46 -1.76 7.11
C ILE A 137 -6.60 -2.89 7.65
N ASN A 138 -6.34 -2.90 8.97
CA ASN A 138 -5.46 -3.87 9.63
C ASN A 138 -6.27 -4.82 10.53
N SER A 139 -7.15 -5.62 9.92
CA SER A 139 -7.89 -6.70 10.59
C SER A 139 -7.78 -7.99 9.77
N ALA A 140 -7.93 -9.15 10.41
CA ALA A 140 -7.87 -10.43 9.71
C ALA A 140 -8.87 -10.49 8.52
N GLU A 141 -10.06 -9.92 8.68
CA GLU A 141 -11.06 -9.84 7.62
C GLU A 141 -10.57 -9.01 6.43
N SER A 142 -9.99 -7.83 6.67
CA SER A 142 -9.46 -6.96 5.61
C SER A 142 -8.25 -7.58 4.91
N LEU A 143 -7.39 -8.28 5.66
CA LEU A 143 -6.16 -8.91 5.14
C LEU A 143 -6.44 -10.17 4.32
N ASN A 144 -7.58 -10.84 4.53
CA ASN A 144 -7.98 -12.05 3.81
C ASN A 144 -8.08 -11.85 2.28
N PHE A 145 -8.20 -10.60 1.84
CA PHE A 145 -8.33 -10.27 0.42
C PHE A 145 -7.00 -10.03 -0.31
N ARG A 146 -5.88 -10.12 0.40
CA ARG A 146 -4.55 -9.95 -0.19
C ARG A 146 -4.23 -11.04 -1.19
N ARG A 147 -3.35 -10.70 -2.13
CA ARG A 147 -2.76 -11.72 -3.00
C ARG A 147 -1.84 -12.61 -2.16
N ILE A 148 -2.04 -13.92 -2.30
CA ILE A 148 -1.17 -14.92 -1.70
C ILE A 148 0.22 -14.78 -2.33
N LYS A 149 1.25 -14.67 -1.49
CA LYS A 149 2.66 -14.62 -1.92
C LYS A 149 3.01 -15.89 -2.71
N ASP A 150 3.90 -15.76 -3.69
CA ASP A 150 4.27 -16.89 -4.54
C ASP A 150 5.01 -18.00 -3.78
N GLU A 151 5.70 -17.66 -2.68
CA GLU A 151 6.31 -18.62 -1.76
C GLU A 151 5.28 -19.57 -1.15
N VAL A 152 4.17 -19.04 -0.64
CA VAL A 152 3.08 -19.84 -0.07
C VAL A 152 2.46 -20.72 -1.15
N LYS A 153 2.24 -20.19 -2.37
CA LYS A 153 1.73 -21.02 -3.47
C LYS A 153 2.67 -22.18 -3.81
N LYS A 154 3.98 -21.94 -3.90
CA LYS A 154 4.98 -22.99 -4.18
C LYS A 154 4.93 -24.08 -3.12
N LYS A 155 4.86 -23.69 -1.85
CA LYS A 155 4.74 -24.62 -0.72
C LYS A 155 3.50 -25.51 -0.80
N PHE A 156 2.33 -24.93 -1.10
CA PHE A 156 1.13 -25.73 -1.32
C PHE A 156 1.25 -26.66 -2.53
N ILE A 157 1.91 -26.22 -3.61
CA ILE A 157 2.19 -27.08 -4.77
C ILE A 157 3.09 -28.27 -4.38
N GLU A 158 4.08 -28.06 -3.51
CA GLU A 158 4.94 -29.13 -2.98
C GLU A 158 4.14 -30.12 -2.13
N LEU A 159 3.33 -29.64 -1.19
CA LEU A 159 2.44 -30.49 -0.38
C LEU A 159 1.50 -31.34 -1.26
N PHE A 160 0.97 -30.77 -2.34
CA PHE A 160 0.15 -31.54 -3.28
C PHE A 160 0.94 -32.60 -4.05
N LYS A 161 2.21 -32.32 -4.40
CA LYS A 161 3.09 -33.32 -5.02
C LYS A 161 3.42 -34.46 -4.06
N ASP A 162 3.51 -34.16 -2.76
CA ASP A 162 3.77 -35.14 -1.70
C ASP A 162 2.50 -35.96 -1.33
N GLY A 163 1.38 -35.70 -1.99
CA GLY A 163 0.14 -36.49 -1.85
C GLY A 163 -0.82 -35.94 -0.80
N HIS A 164 -0.60 -34.74 -0.26
CA HIS A 164 -1.56 -34.13 0.66
C HIS A 164 -2.88 -33.79 -0.04
N SER A 165 -3.99 -34.03 0.67
CA SER A 165 -5.29 -33.47 0.31
C SER A 165 -5.35 -31.97 0.62
N PRO A 166 -6.30 -31.20 0.05
CA PRO A 166 -6.47 -29.78 0.38
C PRO A 166 -6.58 -29.51 1.88
N SER A 167 -7.33 -30.34 2.62
CA SER A 167 -7.49 -30.19 4.07
C SER A 167 -6.19 -30.52 4.83
N SER A 168 -5.50 -31.59 4.45
CA SER A 168 -4.25 -31.98 5.10
C SER A 168 -3.12 -30.97 4.82
N ALA A 169 -3.03 -30.45 3.60
CA ALA A 169 -2.05 -29.43 3.24
C ALA A 169 -2.28 -28.13 4.02
N LEU A 170 -3.54 -27.76 4.27
CA LEU A 170 -3.89 -26.58 5.05
C LEU A 170 -3.47 -26.74 6.52
N ILE A 171 -3.82 -27.87 7.16
CA ILE A 171 -3.42 -28.15 8.54
C ILE A 171 -1.89 -28.18 8.66
N ALA A 172 -1.19 -28.89 7.76
CA ALA A 172 0.27 -28.95 7.78
C ALA A 172 0.92 -27.57 7.64
N HIS A 173 0.35 -26.70 6.80
CA HIS A 173 0.84 -25.33 6.66
C HIS A 173 0.60 -24.49 7.92
N GLU A 174 -0.58 -24.61 8.54
CA GLU A 174 -0.93 -23.93 9.78
C GLU A 174 -0.02 -24.37 10.94
N ASP A 175 0.20 -25.67 11.10
CA ASP A 175 1.09 -26.23 12.12
C ASP A 175 2.51 -25.69 11.99
N GLU A 176 3.04 -25.62 10.76
CA GLU A 176 4.37 -25.07 10.53
C GLU A 176 4.44 -23.57 10.84
N LEU A 177 3.40 -22.80 10.51
CA LEU A 177 3.32 -21.38 10.88
C LEU A 177 3.32 -21.20 12.41
N HIS A 178 2.59 -22.06 13.14
CA HIS A 178 2.59 -22.04 14.60
C HIS A 178 3.96 -22.35 15.19
N ILE A 179 4.64 -23.39 14.68
CA ILE A 179 5.99 -23.75 15.12
C ILE A 179 6.97 -22.60 14.89
N ASN A 180 6.93 -21.97 13.72
CA ASN A 180 7.82 -20.84 13.40
C ASN A 180 7.56 -19.64 14.32
N ALA A 181 6.29 -19.32 14.59
CA ALA A 181 5.94 -18.22 15.49
C ALA A 181 6.35 -18.46 16.96
N THR A 182 6.46 -19.72 17.40
CA THR A 182 6.92 -20.05 18.76
C THR A 182 8.43 -20.05 18.93
N ASN A 183 9.19 -20.01 17.84
CA ASN A 183 10.65 -20.04 17.86
C ASN A 183 11.30 -18.64 17.72
N ASP A 184 10.50 -17.59 17.55
CA ASP A 184 10.90 -16.16 17.53
C ASP A 184 10.68 -15.50 18.90
#